data_AF-A0A2Z6MD62-F1
#
_entry.id   AF-A0A2Z6MD62-F1
#
_cell.length_a   1.000
_cell.length_b   1.000
_cell.length_c   1.000
_cell.angle_alpha   90.00
_cell.angle_beta   90.00
_cell.angle_gamma   90.00
#
_symmetry.space_group_name_H-M   'P 1'
#
loop_
_entity.id
_entity.type
_entity.pdbx_description
1 polymer ?
#
loop_
_entity_poly.entity_id
_entity_poly.type
_entity_poly.pdbx_seq_one_letter_code
_entity_poly.pdbx_strand_id
1 'polypeptide(L)'
;MDIEDDPDYDIFRDDEDDPDAQASRESDSTKEYVVYLVDASPKMFNTTCPSSQQEEENNEKEAESHFQIALSSISHSLKAQIINKSYDQVAICFFNTKEKKNLQDLNGVYVFNVADRDYLDRPTARLIKEFDNLEESFSKNIGSQHVMPGTRENPLYNAIWVAQALLRKGSAKMVDKRILLFTNEDDPFGHVRGAIKSDMTRTTLQRAKDTQDLGVTIELLPLSCPNEMFDVSKFYADLVGLEGDDIVNFMASVGNKLEDMKDQLRKRMFTKRRVNKFKFTLVDGVSIELNSYALIRPTVPGTITWLDSITNRPLKVMNVLTLTYKQSIFYVTA
;
A
#
# COMPACT_ATOMS: atom_id res chain seq x y z
N MET A 1 40.45 -21.17 -26.39
CA MET A 1 40.02 -21.11 -24.98
C MET A 1 38.58 -21.54 -25.01
N ASP A 2 38.38 -22.83 -24.77
CA ASP A 2 37.09 -23.49 -24.83
C ASP A 2 36.19 -22.94 -23.73
N ILE A 3 35.03 -22.42 -24.14
CA ILE A 3 33.94 -22.06 -23.24
C ILE A 3 33.21 -23.38 -23.01
N GLU A 4 33.44 -24.01 -21.86
CA GLU A 4 32.57 -25.07 -21.37
C GLU A 4 31.21 -24.42 -21.06
N ASP A 5 30.22 -24.70 -21.91
CA ASP A 5 28.80 -24.45 -21.62
C ASP A 5 28.41 -25.34 -20.43
N ASP A 6 28.45 -24.79 -19.23
CA ASP A 6 27.86 -25.39 -18.03
C ASP A 6 26.32 -25.17 -18.08
N PRO A 7 25.51 -26.22 -18.33
CA PRO A 7 24.08 -26.07 -18.57
C PRO A 7 23.26 -25.72 -17.31
N ASP A 8 23.90 -25.62 -16.13
CA ASP A 8 23.24 -25.35 -14.86
C ASP A 8 23.41 -23.90 -14.33
N TYR A 9 24.08 -23.02 -15.09
CA TYR A 9 24.18 -21.59 -14.73
C TYR A 9 22.93 -20.83 -15.16
N ASP A 10 21.79 -21.15 -14.54
CA ASP A 10 20.58 -20.37 -14.68
C ASP A 10 20.81 -18.99 -14.03
N ILE A 11 21.02 -17.99 -14.87
CA ILE A 11 21.25 -16.57 -14.52
C ILE A 11 20.06 -16.00 -13.71
N PHE A 12 18.91 -16.69 -13.70
CA PHE A 12 17.71 -16.34 -12.94
C PHE A 12 17.43 -17.28 -11.77
N ARG A 13 18.31 -18.24 -11.45
CA ARG A 13 18.15 -19.12 -10.28
C ARG A 13 18.23 -18.27 -9.02
N ASP A 14 17.10 -18.22 -8.33
CA ASP A 14 16.94 -17.47 -7.10
C ASP A 14 17.61 -18.24 -5.96
N ASP A 15 18.49 -17.61 -5.18
CA ASP A 15 18.89 -18.14 -3.85
C ASP A 15 17.69 -18.23 -2.87
N GLU A 16 16.44 -18.02 -3.30
CA GLU A 16 15.26 -18.24 -2.43
C GLU A 16 15.08 -19.72 -2.04
N ASP A 17 15.62 -20.65 -2.83
CA ASP A 17 15.63 -22.10 -2.51
C ASP A 17 16.76 -22.50 -1.54
N ASP A 18 17.64 -21.56 -1.16
CA ASP A 18 18.65 -21.78 -0.13
C ASP A 18 18.11 -21.27 1.23
N PRO A 19 17.84 -22.17 2.21
CA PRO A 19 17.40 -21.77 3.54
C PRO A 19 18.41 -20.85 4.27
N ASP A 20 19.68 -20.81 3.86
CA ASP A 20 20.69 -19.91 4.43
C ASP A 20 20.72 -18.51 3.75
N ALA A 21 20.16 -18.35 2.55
CA ALA A 21 20.03 -17.05 1.87
C ALA A 21 18.81 -16.23 2.31
N GLN A 22 17.86 -16.87 3.00
CA GLN A 22 16.75 -16.17 3.65
C GLN A 22 17.23 -15.19 4.73
N ALA A 23 18.34 -15.48 5.42
CA ALA A 23 18.91 -14.60 6.44
C ALA A 23 19.73 -13.43 5.86
N SER A 24 20.28 -13.58 4.65
CA SER A 24 21.10 -12.53 4.01
C SER A 24 20.30 -11.56 3.15
N ARG A 25 19.09 -11.94 2.71
CA ARG A 25 18.18 -11.09 1.90
C ARG A 25 17.21 -10.23 2.71
N GLU A 26 17.12 -10.43 4.04
CA GLU A 26 16.37 -9.54 4.95
C GLU A 26 16.86 -8.08 4.91
N SER A 27 18.05 -7.82 4.37
CA SER A 27 18.60 -6.45 4.23
C SER A 27 18.01 -5.65 3.07
N ASP A 28 17.43 -6.31 2.04
CA ASP A 28 17.05 -5.65 0.77
C ASP A 28 15.53 -5.54 0.53
N SER A 29 14.69 -6.10 1.41
CA SER A 29 13.24 -5.82 1.39
C SER A 29 12.91 -4.74 2.41
N THR A 30 12.75 -3.48 1.98
CA THR A 30 12.13 -2.45 2.83
C THR A 30 10.72 -2.90 3.15
N LYS A 31 10.44 -3.10 4.44
CA LYS A 31 9.08 -3.30 4.93
C LYS A 31 8.25 -2.09 4.54
N GLU A 32 6.97 -2.28 4.31
CA GLU A 32 6.10 -1.19 3.92
C GLU A 32 4.92 -1.04 4.89
N TYR A 33 4.73 0.20 5.35
CA TYR A 33 3.64 0.61 6.22
C TYR A 33 2.72 1.57 5.48
N VAL A 34 1.45 1.18 5.34
CA VAL A 34 0.46 1.93 4.55
C VAL A 34 -0.75 2.31 5.40
N VAL A 35 -1.15 3.57 5.34
CA VAL A 35 -2.46 4.02 5.84
C VAL A 35 -3.36 4.34 4.65
N TYR A 36 -4.43 3.57 4.47
CA TYR A 36 -5.51 3.91 3.57
C TYR A 36 -6.39 4.96 4.26
N LEU A 37 -6.45 6.16 3.69
CA LEU A 37 -7.23 7.28 4.21
C LEU A 37 -8.37 7.55 3.25
N VAL A 38 -9.60 7.20 3.64
CA VAL A 38 -10.77 7.22 2.76
C VAL A 38 -11.73 8.30 3.20
N ASP A 39 -12.12 9.16 2.26
CA ASP A 39 -13.18 10.12 2.47
C ASP A 39 -14.53 9.42 2.64
N ALA A 40 -15.23 9.72 3.73
CA ALA A 40 -16.58 9.25 4.01
C ALA A 40 -17.61 10.40 3.94
N SER A 41 -17.30 11.48 3.24
CA SER A 41 -18.25 12.56 2.96
C SER A 41 -19.45 12.03 2.18
N PRO A 42 -20.66 12.61 2.34
CA PRO A 42 -21.85 12.15 1.61
C PRO A 42 -21.69 12.16 0.07
N LYS A 43 -20.80 13.00 -0.46
CA LYS A 43 -20.48 13.05 -1.90
C LYS A 43 -19.90 11.73 -2.41
N MET A 44 -19.14 11.00 -1.59
CA MET A 44 -18.55 9.70 -1.95
C MET A 44 -19.60 8.59 -2.14
N PHE A 45 -20.75 8.70 -1.46
CA PHE A 45 -21.84 7.73 -1.55
C PHE A 45 -22.85 8.07 -2.65
N ASN A 46 -23.09 9.36 -2.88
CA ASN A 46 -24.11 9.82 -3.82
C ASN A 46 -23.63 9.83 -5.28
N THR A 47 -22.32 10.00 -5.51
CA THR A 47 -21.75 9.97 -6.86
C THR A 47 -21.50 8.52 -7.28
N THR A 48 -22.19 8.08 -8.32
CA THR A 48 -22.03 6.74 -8.91
C THR A 48 -21.41 6.83 -10.30
N CYS A 49 -20.53 5.88 -10.63
CA CYS A 49 -19.96 5.75 -11.96
C CYS A 49 -20.38 4.41 -12.58
N PRO A 50 -20.50 4.33 -13.92
CA PRO A 50 -20.75 3.06 -14.58
C PRO A 50 -19.58 2.10 -14.32
N SER A 51 -19.89 0.88 -13.88
CA SER A 51 -18.91 -0.16 -13.59
C SER A 51 -18.06 -0.47 -14.85
N SER A 52 -16.73 -0.47 -14.72
CA SER A 52 -15.78 -0.78 -15.80
C SER A 52 -15.57 -2.29 -16.02
N GLN A 53 -16.31 -3.16 -15.32
CA GLN A 53 -16.19 -4.60 -15.47
C GLN A 53 -16.78 -5.02 -16.83
N GLN A 54 -15.98 -5.80 -17.56
CA GLN A 54 -16.26 -6.28 -18.91
C GLN A 54 -17.61 -6.98 -18.99
N GLU A 55 -18.18 -6.91 -20.20
CA GLU A 55 -19.44 -7.47 -20.65
C GLU A 55 -19.62 -8.95 -20.26
N GLU A 56 -20.15 -9.22 -19.07
CA GLU A 56 -20.86 -10.46 -18.81
C GLU A 56 -22.35 -10.21 -19.06
N GLU A 57 -22.83 -10.80 -20.15
CA GLU A 57 -24.21 -10.75 -20.61
C GLU A 57 -25.16 -11.17 -19.47
N ASN A 58 -26.10 -10.27 -19.11
CA ASN A 58 -27.33 -10.50 -18.33
C ASN A 58 -27.42 -10.03 -16.87
N ASN A 59 -26.63 -9.06 -16.41
CA ASN A 59 -26.99 -8.31 -15.19
C ASN A 59 -27.08 -6.80 -15.48
N GLU A 60 -28.21 -6.18 -15.11
CA GLU A 60 -28.40 -4.73 -15.14
C GLU A 60 -27.24 -4.07 -14.38
N LYS A 61 -26.51 -3.17 -15.05
CA LYS A 61 -25.31 -2.51 -14.49
C LYS A 61 -25.70 -1.70 -13.26
N GLU A 62 -25.46 -2.21 -12.06
CA GLU A 62 -25.51 -1.41 -10.85
C GLU A 62 -24.34 -0.43 -10.88
N ALA A 63 -24.65 0.87 -10.88
CA ALA A 63 -23.64 1.91 -10.83
C ALA A 63 -23.02 1.91 -9.42
N GLU A 64 -21.71 1.66 -9.34
CA GLU A 64 -20.99 1.67 -8.07
C GLU A 64 -20.71 3.12 -7.64
N SER A 65 -20.92 3.41 -6.35
CA SER A 65 -20.49 4.66 -5.72
C SER A 65 -18.97 4.76 -5.63
N HIS A 66 -18.44 5.98 -5.56
CA HIS A 66 -17.01 6.17 -5.32
C HIS A 66 -16.51 5.55 -4.01
N PHE A 67 -17.36 5.53 -2.98
CA PHE A 67 -17.05 4.84 -1.73
C PHE A 67 -16.90 3.32 -1.93
N GLN A 68 -17.83 2.68 -2.64
CA GLN A 68 -17.75 1.27 -3.02
C GLN A 68 -16.48 0.95 -3.82
N ILE A 69 -16.15 1.79 -4.80
CA ILE A 69 -14.92 1.65 -5.61
C ILE A 69 -13.68 1.69 -4.73
N ALA A 70 -13.61 2.62 -3.76
CA ALA A 70 -12.50 2.72 -2.82
C ALA A 70 -12.39 1.46 -1.94
N LEU A 71 -13.49 0.97 -1.35
CA LEU A 71 -13.50 -0.24 -0.53
C LEU A 71 -13.08 -1.48 -1.36
N SER A 72 -13.66 -1.67 -2.53
CA SER A 72 -13.34 -2.78 -3.44
C SER A 72 -11.85 -2.77 -3.83
N SER A 73 -11.32 -1.59 -4.14
CA SER A 73 -9.90 -1.41 -4.47
C SER A 73 -9.00 -1.77 -3.29
N ILE A 74 -9.30 -1.28 -2.09
CA ILE A 74 -8.53 -1.58 -0.87
C ILE A 74 -8.57 -3.08 -0.58
N SER A 75 -9.75 -3.72 -0.63
CA SER A 75 -9.91 -5.17 -0.43
C SER A 75 -9.04 -5.99 -1.38
N HIS A 76 -9.06 -5.65 -2.68
CA HIS A 76 -8.21 -6.30 -3.67
C HIS A 76 -6.72 -6.15 -3.32
N SER A 77 -6.34 -4.96 -2.87
CA SER A 77 -4.98 -4.65 -2.47
C SER A 77 -4.53 -5.44 -1.22
N LEU A 78 -5.41 -5.60 -0.22
CA LEU A 78 -5.14 -6.43 0.96
C LEU A 78 -4.95 -7.90 0.57
N LYS A 79 -5.79 -8.42 -0.34
CA LYS A 79 -5.67 -9.78 -0.88
C LYS A 79 -4.31 -9.96 -1.58
N ALA A 80 -3.89 -9.00 -2.39
CA ALA A 80 -2.60 -9.01 -3.08
C ALA A 80 -1.40 -8.93 -2.11
N GLN A 81 -1.51 -8.16 -1.02
CA GLN A 81 -0.47 -8.07 0.01
C GLN A 81 -0.29 -9.38 0.79
N ILE A 82 -1.35 -10.11 1.09
CA ILE A 82 -1.24 -11.42 1.75
C ILE A 82 -0.40 -12.39 0.90
N ILE A 83 -0.57 -12.35 -0.42
CA ILE A 83 0.14 -13.22 -1.36
C ILE A 83 1.60 -12.80 -1.52
N ASN A 84 1.87 -11.50 -1.70
CA ASN A 84 3.17 -11.01 -2.17
C ASN A 84 4.04 -10.33 -1.10
N LYS A 85 3.45 -9.85 0.00
CA LYS A 85 4.11 -9.01 1.01
C LYS A 85 3.56 -9.23 2.43
N SER A 86 3.65 -10.48 2.92
CA SER A 86 3.01 -10.90 4.18
C SER A 86 3.52 -10.22 5.47
N TYR A 87 4.62 -9.47 5.40
CA TYR A 87 5.21 -8.73 6.52
C TYR A 87 4.81 -7.25 6.58
N ASP A 88 4.19 -6.73 5.53
CA ASP A 88 3.71 -5.35 5.48
C ASP A 88 2.58 -5.14 6.48
N GLN A 89 2.43 -3.89 6.91
CA GLN A 89 1.39 -3.53 7.88
C GLN A 89 0.56 -2.38 7.37
N VAL A 90 -0.72 -2.43 7.69
CA VAL A 90 -1.72 -1.52 7.18
C VAL A 90 -2.62 -0.96 8.28
N ALA A 91 -3.10 0.26 8.06
CA ALA A 91 -4.28 0.78 8.73
C ALA A 91 -5.26 1.34 7.71
N ILE A 92 -6.55 1.23 8.03
CA ILE A 92 -7.65 1.76 7.24
C ILE A 92 -8.36 2.79 8.11
N CYS A 93 -8.39 4.03 7.62
CA CYS A 93 -8.94 5.17 8.31
C CYS A 93 -9.97 5.85 7.42
N PHE A 94 -11.09 6.22 8.01
CA PHE A 94 -12.13 7.01 7.36
C PHE A 94 -12.14 8.41 7.97
N PHE A 95 -12.32 9.44 7.15
CA PHE A 95 -12.50 10.81 7.61
C PHE A 95 -13.81 11.40 7.09
N ASN A 96 -14.28 12.50 7.67
CA ASN A 96 -15.67 12.97 7.54
C ASN A 96 -16.68 11.94 8.08
N THR A 97 -16.33 11.25 9.16
CA THR A 97 -17.20 10.27 9.82
C THR A 97 -18.00 10.90 10.96
N LYS A 98 -19.20 10.35 11.22
CA LYS A 98 -20.00 10.78 12.38
C LYS A 98 -19.42 10.24 13.69
N GLU A 99 -19.12 8.96 13.72
CA GLU A 99 -18.44 8.34 14.86
C GLU A 99 -16.94 8.59 14.77
N LYS A 100 -16.29 8.71 15.94
CA LYS A 100 -14.84 8.81 16.06
C LYS A 100 -14.26 7.58 16.74
N LYS A 101 -13.12 7.12 16.24
CA LYS A 101 -12.32 6.06 16.85
C LYS A 101 -10.86 6.26 16.47
N ASN A 102 -10.08 6.92 17.33
CA ASN A 102 -8.64 7.10 17.13
C ASN A 102 -7.98 7.44 18.47
N LEU A 103 -6.67 7.18 18.59
CA LEU A 103 -5.93 7.35 19.85
C LEU A 103 -5.87 8.82 20.32
N GLN A 104 -5.96 9.76 19.39
CA GLN A 104 -5.89 11.21 19.65
C GLN A 104 -7.25 11.81 20.02
N ASP A 105 -8.33 11.03 20.02
CA ASP A 105 -9.69 11.46 20.28
C ASP A 105 -10.19 12.61 19.36
N LEU A 106 -9.67 12.66 18.13
CA LEU A 106 -10.00 13.70 17.15
C LEU A 106 -11.35 13.41 16.47
N ASN A 107 -12.17 14.44 16.31
CA ASN A 107 -13.48 14.34 15.66
C ASN A 107 -13.35 14.08 14.16
N GLY A 108 -14.35 13.40 13.60
CA GLY A 108 -14.47 13.18 12.17
C GLY A 108 -13.48 12.15 11.59
N VAL A 109 -12.85 11.33 12.43
CA VAL A 109 -11.89 10.30 12.02
C VAL A 109 -12.13 8.97 12.74
N TYR A 110 -12.26 7.89 11.96
CA TYR A 110 -12.49 6.53 12.44
C TYR A 110 -11.44 5.55 11.90
N VAL A 111 -10.67 4.92 12.80
CA VAL A 111 -9.68 3.89 12.49
C VAL A 111 -10.35 2.51 12.60
N PHE A 112 -10.38 1.78 11.49
CA PHE A 112 -11.16 0.55 11.36
C PHE A 112 -10.47 -0.67 11.97
N ASN A 113 -9.29 -1.02 11.46
CA ASN A 113 -8.66 -2.33 11.68
C ASN A 113 -7.61 -2.37 12.80
N VAL A 114 -7.28 -1.23 13.41
CA VAL A 114 -6.26 -1.16 14.46
C VAL A 114 -6.94 -1.10 15.82
N ALA A 115 -6.44 -1.89 16.77
CA ALA A 115 -6.89 -1.84 18.16
C ALA A 115 -6.41 -0.55 18.85
N ASP A 116 -7.09 -0.15 19.92
CA ASP A 116 -6.88 1.16 20.59
C ASP A 116 -5.46 1.37 21.17
N ARG A 117 -4.57 0.38 21.10
CA ARG A 117 -3.17 0.46 21.57
C ARG A 117 -2.13 0.04 20.54
N ASP A 118 -2.58 -0.31 19.34
CA ASP A 118 -1.70 -0.67 18.24
C ASP A 118 -1.60 0.49 17.24
N TYR A 119 -0.59 0.42 16.37
CA TYR A 119 -0.34 1.43 15.35
C TYR A 119 -0.73 0.95 13.96
N LEU A 120 -0.41 -0.30 13.63
CA LEU A 120 -0.63 -0.94 12.34
C LEU A 120 -0.70 -2.45 12.55
N ASP A 121 -1.49 -3.14 11.73
CA ASP A 121 -1.62 -4.59 11.78
C ASP A 121 -1.38 -5.22 10.40
N ARG A 122 -1.06 -6.51 10.37
CA ARG A 122 -0.91 -7.24 9.11
C ARG A 122 -2.27 -7.50 8.46
N PRO A 123 -2.36 -7.53 7.13
CA PRO A 123 -3.58 -7.95 6.47
C PRO A 123 -3.89 -9.41 6.82
N THR A 124 -5.11 -9.68 7.29
CA THR A 124 -5.58 -11.03 7.61
C THR A 124 -6.85 -11.37 6.84
N ALA A 125 -7.11 -12.67 6.63
CA ALA A 125 -8.36 -13.11 6.01
C ALA A 125 -9.60 -12.65 6.80
N ARG A 126 -9.48 -12.56 8.13
CA ARG A 126 -10.54 -12.04 8.99
C ARG A 126 -10.80 -10.55 8.72
N LEU A 127 -9.74 -9.75 8.68
CA LEU A 127 -9.85 -8.32 8.35
C LEU A 127 -10.52 -8.12 6.99
N ILE A 128 -10.09 -8.85 5.96
CA ILE A 128 -10.65 -8.76 4.61
C ILE A 128 -12.15 -9.11 4.63
N LYS A 129 -12.53 -10.18 5.31
CA LYS A 129 -13.95 -10.58 5.42
C LYS A 129 -14.78 -9.51 6.14
N GLU A 130 -14.29 -8.94 7.22
CA GLU A 130 -14.99 -7.87 7.94
C GLU A 130 -15.08 -6.59 7.08
N PHE A 131 -14.02 -6.27 6.33
CA PHE A 131 -13.94 -5.12 5.45
C PHE A 131 -14.84 -5.24 4.21
N ASP A 132 -14.93 -6.43 3.61
CA ASP A 132 -15.81 -6.70 2.46
C ASP A 132 -17.30 -6.51 2.83
N ASN A 133 -17.67 -6.68 4.11
CA ASN A 133 -19.04 -6.43 4.61
C ASN A 133 -19.22 -5.03 5.23
N LEU A 134 -18.19 -4.18 5.20
CA LEU A 134 -18.22 -2.90 5.91
C LEU A 134 -19.31 -1.98 5.36
N GLU A 135 -19.48 -1.97 4.04
CA GLU A 135 -20.40 -1.07 3.35
C GLU A 135 -21.83 -1.12 3.91
N GLU A 136 -22.40 -2.32 4.04
CA GLU A 136 -23.76 -2.54 4.56
C GLU A 136 -23.92 -2.02 5.99
N SER A 137 -22.84 -2.06 6.77
CA SER A 137 -22.83 -1.66 8.18
C SER A 137 -22.33 -0.24 8.41
N PHE A 138 -21.75 0.41 7.40
CA PHE A 138 -21.01 1.68 7.53
C PHE A 138 -21.92 2.78 8.06
N SER A 139 -23.08 3.00 7.43
CA SER A 139 -24.05 4.04 7.81
C SER A 139 -24.58 3.86 9.24
N LYS A 140 -24.67 2.62 9.72
CA LYS A 140 -25.17 2.30 11.06
C LYS A 140 -24.11 2.44 12.14
N ASN A 141 -22.88 2.01 11.87
CA ASN A 141 -21.83 1.85 12.88
C ASN A 141 -20.80 2.97 12.88
N ILE A 142 -20.58 3.65 11.75
CA ILE A 142 -19.57 4.72 11.58
C ILE A 142 -20.26 6.01 11.13
N GLY A 143 -21.04 5.94 10.06
CA GLY A 143 -21.80 7.04 9.50
C GLY A 143 -20.95 8.15 8.87
N SER A 144 -21.57 8.88 7.96
CA SER A 144 -20.99 10.05 7.32
C SER A 144 -21.38 11.34 8.04
N GLN A 145 -20.45 12.27 8.16
CA GLN A 145 -20.68 13.62 8.66
C GLN A 145 -20.57 14.62 7.50
N HIS A 146 -21.50 15.57 7.45
CA HIS A 146 -21.38 16.74 6.59
C HIS A 146 -20.56 17.80 7.31
N VAL A 147 -19.56 18.39 6.63
CA VAL A 147 -18.84 19.53 7.20
C VAL A 147 -19.79 20.72 7.24
N MET A 148 -20.19 21.11 8.44
CA MET A 148 -21.20 22.15 8.62
C MET A 148 -20.58 23.54 8.40
N PRO A 149 -21.16 24.39 7.53
CA PRO A 149 -20.68 25.74 7.31
C PRO A 149 -20.57 26.53 8.63
N GLY A 150 -19.42 27.15 8.86
CA GLY A 150 -19.16 27.99 10.04
C GLY A 150 -18.57 27.24 11.24
N THR A 151 -18.43 25.92 11.18
CA THR A 151 -17.64 25.16 12.16
C THR A 151 -16.14 25.28 11.85
N ARG A 152 -15.30 25.22 12.89
CA ARG A 152 -13.82 25.15 12.73
C ARG A 152 -13.32 23.70 12.70
N GLU A 153 -14.21 22.74 12.48
CA GLU A 153 -13.82 21.35 12.42
C GLU A 153 -13.08 21.08 11.11
N ASN A 154 -11.92 20.44 11.21
CA ASN A 154 -11.11 20.09 10.05
C ASN A 154 -10.82 18.58 10.06
N PRO A 155 -11.76 17.75 9.56
CA PRO A 155 -11.58 16.31 9.53
C PRO A 155 -10.36 15.89 8.70
N LEU A 156 -10.02 16.59 7.62
CA LEU A 156 -8.85 16.26 6.79
C LEU A 156 -7.54 16.49 7.54
N TYR A 157 -7.39 17.62 8.23
CA TYR A 157 -6.24 17.86 9.11
C TYR A 157 -6.14 16.79 10.21
N ASN A 158 -7.27 16.46 10.84
CA ASN A 158 -7.33 15.43 11.87
C ASN A 158 -6.91 14.07 11.30
N ALA A 159 -7.38 13.74 10.11
CA ALA A 159 -7.11 12.48 9.42
C ALA A 159 -5.62 12.31 9.10
N ILE A 160 -4.97 13.35 8.59
CA ILE A 160 -3.51 13.36 8.36
C ILE A 160 -2.76 13.20 9.68
N TRP A 161 -3.20 13.88 10.75
CA TRP A 161 -2.57 13.73 12.06
C TRP A 161 -2.73 12.33 12.65
N VAL A 162 -3.91 11.71 12.49
CA VAL A 162 -4.14 10.30 12.89
C VAL A 162 -3.23 9.37 12.10
N ALA A 163 -3.22 9.49 10.77
CA ALA A 163 -2.38 8.68 9.89
C ALA A 163 -0.88 8.83 10.20
N GLN A 164 -0.40 10.05 10.41
CA GLN A 164 0.98 10.34 10.82
C GLN A 164 1.35 9.63 12.13
N ALA A 165 0.43 9.58 13.11
CA ALA A 165 0.69 8.91 14.38
C ALA A 165 0.72 7.38 14.23
N LEU A 166 -0.17 6.79 13.43
CA LEU A 166 -0.15 5.36 13.10
C LEU A 166 1.18 4.98 12.43
N LEU A 167 1.72 5.85 11.58
CA LEU A 167 3.01 5.66 10.89
C LEU A 167 4.23 6.02 11.74
N ARG A 168 4.10 6.35 13.03
CA ARG A 168 5.26 6.53 13.92
C ARG A 168 6.01 5.23 14.19
N LYS A 169 5.34 4.08 14.04
CA LYS A 169 5.98 2.77 14.19
C LYS A 169 7.11 2.60 13.17
N GLY A 170 8.21 2.00 13.61
CA GLY A 170 9.37 1.72 12.77
C GLY A 170 10.20 2.95 12.40
N SER A 171 11.47 2.74 12.04
CA SER A 171 12.37 3.80 11.56
C SER A 171 12.15 4.05 10.07
N ALA A 172 12.11 5.32 9.65
CA ALA A 172 12.00 5.71 8.23
C ALA A 172 13.18 5.22 7.37
N LYS A 173 14.32 4.84 7.99
CA LYS A 173 15.47 4.26 7.27
C LYS A 173 15.27 2.80 6.87
N MET A 174 14.31 2.11 7.48
CA MET A 174 14.11 0.66 7.31
C MET A 174 12.74 0.30 6.74
N VAL A 175 11.83 1.25 6.75
CA VAL A 175 10.42 1.04 6.42
C VAL A 175 9.93 2.19 5.56
N ASP A 176 9.39 1.84 4.39
CA ASP A 176 8.71 2.79 3.52
C ASP A 176 7.32 3.08 4.10
N LYS A 177 6.98 4.37 4.27
CA LYS A 177 5.75 4.80 4.94
C LYS A 177 4.90 5.64 4.00
N ARG A 178 3.64 5.24 3.81
CA ARG A 178 2.74 5.88 2.85
C ARG A 178 1.34 6.11 3.41
N ILE A 179 0.76 7.25 3.03
CA ILE A 179 -0.67 7.55 3.19
C ILE A 179 -1.29 7.55 1.80
N LEU A 180 -2.27 6.69 1.58
CA LEU A 180 -3.04 6.59 0.33
C LEU A 180 -4.39 7.26 0.54
N LEU A 181 -4.56 8.47 -0.01
CA LEU A 181 -5.75 9.31 0.20
C LEU A 181 -6.77 9.15 -0.93
N PHE A 182 -7.97 8.65 -0.61
CA PHE A 182 -9.08 8.48 -1.55
C PHE A 182 -10.16 9.53 -1.30
N THR A 183 -10.54 10.28 -2.33
CA THR A 183 -11.61 11.28 -2.25
C THR A 183 -12.11 11.69 -3.65
N ASN A 184 -13.36 12.11 -3.74
CA ASN A 184 -13.95 12.76 -4.91
C ASN A 184 -14.19 14.27 -4.70
N GLU A 185 -13.64 14.86 -3.63
CA GLU A 185 -13.73 16.29 -3.34
C GLU A 185 -12.40 16.97 -3.63
N ASP A 186 -12.39 17.94 -4.56
CA ASP A 186 -11.20 18.62 -5.05
C ASP A 186 -10.91 19.94 -4.33
N ASP A 187 -11.91 20.58 -3.72
CA ASP A 187 -11.76 21.73 -2.81
C ASP A 187 -12.38 21.41 -1.43
N PRO A 188 -11.65 20.72 -0.53
CA PRO A 188 -12.18 20.31 0.78
C PRO A 188 -12.63 21.50 1.65
N PHE A 189 -12.16 22.71 1.37
CA PHE A 189 -12.52 23.94 2.09
C PHE A 189 -13.36 24.91 1.26
N GLY A 190 -13.95 24.47 0.14
CA GLY A 190 -14.73 25.31 -0.78
C GLY A 190 -15.97 25.95 -0.14
N HIS A 191 -16.56 25.27 0.85
CA HIS A 191 -17.72 25.74 1.59
C HIS A 191 -17.38 26.77 2.69
N VAL A 192 -16.10 26.88 3.08
CA VAL A 192 -15.62 27.82 4.11
C VAL A 192 -15.24 29.15 3.46
N ARG A 193 -15.44 30.28 4.15
CA ARG A 193 -15.14 31.62 3.61
C ARG A 193 -14.23 32.45 4.51
N GLY A 194 -13.55 33.41 3.89
CA GLY A 194 -12.75 34.42 4.57
C GLY A 194 -11.54 33.84 5.31
N ALA A 195 -11.18 34.48 6.43
CA ALA A 195 -10.00 34.12 7.22
C ALA A 195 -10.00 32.67 7.75
N ILE A 196 -11.18 32.08 7.96
CA ILE A 196 -11.30 30.69 8.42
C ILE A 196 -10.81 29.72 7.33
N LYS A 197 -11.18 29.94 6.06
CA LYS A 197 -10.68 29.12 4.94
C LYS A 197 -9.16 29.19 4.87
N SER A 198 -8.61 30.40 4.86
CA SER A 198 -7.16 30.61 4.78
C SER A 198 -6.40 29.95 5.93
N ASP A 199 -6.92 30.02 7.16
CA ASP A 199 -6.29 29.39 8.32
C ASP A 199 -6.36 27.85 8.27
N MET A 200 -7.53 27.29 7.92
CA MET A 200 -7.72 25.84 7.75
C MET A 200 -6.84 25.28 6.63
N THR A 201 -6.80 25.93 5.46
CA THR A 201 -5.91 25.55 4.37
C THR A 201 -4.46 25.57 4.83
N ARG A 202 -3.98 26.68 5.40
CA ARG A 202 -2.60 26.84 5.85
C ARG A 202 -2.19 25.79 6.88
N THR A 203 -3.02 25.56 7.90
CA THR A 203 -2.74 24.59 8.97
C THR A 203 -2.75 23.14 8.47
N THR A 204 -3.61 22.83 7.49
CA THR A 204 -3.67 21.49 6.86
C THR A 204 -2.46 21.23 5.99
N LEU A 205 -2.07 22.20 5.15
CA LEU A 205 -0.87 22.10 4.32
C LEU A 205 0.40 22.01 5.18
N GLN A 206 0.50 22.81 6.25
CA GLN A 206 1.63 22.71 7.18
C GLN A 206 1.70 21.31 7.82
N ARG A 207 0.55 20.73 8.20
CA ARG A 207 0.50 19.38 8.77
C ARG A 207 0.92 18.30 7.77
N ALA A 208 0.53 18.44 6.51
CA ALA A 208 0.95 17.53 5.45
C ALA A 208 2.47 17.61 5.25
N LYS A 209 3.02 18.83 5.19
CA LYS A 209 4.46 19.06 5.11
C LYS A 209 5.21 18.46 6.30
N ASP A 210 4.75 18.71 7.54
CA ASP A 210 5.35 18.12 8.75
C ASP A 210 5.31 16.58 8.70
N THR A 211 4.30 16.00 8.05
CA THR A 211 4.19 14.54 7.87
C THR A 211 5.20 14.03 6.84
N GLN A 212 5.37 14.73 5.72
CA GLN A 212 6.36 14.45 4.70
C GLN A 212 7.80 14.60 5.21
N ASP A 213 8.06 15.62 6.04
CA ASP A 213 9.37 15.85 6.69
C ASP A 213 9.77 14.69 7.64
N LEU A 214 8.80 13.90 8.12
CA LEU A 214 9.04 12.66 8.88
C LEU A 214 9.29 11.43 8.00
N GLY A 215 9.39 11.61 6.68
CA GLY A 215 9.60 10.53 5.71
C GLY A 215 8.33 9.73 5.39
N VAL A 216 7.15 10.35 5.52
CA VAL A 216 5.88 9.73 5.11
C VAL A 216 5.42 10.32 3.78
N THR A 217 5.29 9.49 2.76
CA THR A 217 4.76 9.94 1.47
C THR A 217 3.23 10.02 1.52
N ILE A 218 2.65 11.13 1.06
CA ILE A 218 1.20 11.28 0.90
C ILE A 218 0.89 11.18 -0.59
N GLU A 219 0.03 10.23 -0.95
CA GLU A 219 -0.31 9.95 -2.34
C GLU A 219 -1.83 10.06 -2.54
N LEU A 220 -2.23 10.93 -3.47
CA LEU A 220 -3.65 11.12 -3.80
C LEU A 220 -4.12 10.07 -4.82
N LEU A 221 -5.31 9.52 -4.55
CA LEU A 221 -6.10 8.64 -5.41
C LEU A 221 -7.45 9.34 -5.66
N PRO A 222 -7.51 10.28 -6.63
CA PRO A 222 -8.73 10.99 -6.91
C PRO A 222 -9.75 10.04 -7.52
N LEU A 223 -11.00 10.17 -7.07
CA LEU A 223 -12.14 9.42 -7.59
C LEU A 223 -13.01 10.38 -8.40
N SER A 224 -13.09 10.14 -9.71
CA SER A 224 -13.88 10.94 -10.64
C SER A 224 -14.53 10.05 -11.69
N CYS A 225 -15.77 10.36 -12.09
CA CYS A 225 -16.39 9.69 -13.22
C CYS A 225 -15.76 10.20 -14.55
N PRO A 226 -15.89 9.44 -15.67
CA PRO A 226 -15.25 9.80 -16.95
C PRO A 226 -15.60 11.19 -17.49
N ASN A 227 -16.74 11.75 -17.09
CA ASN A 227 -17.23 13.05 -17.54
C ASN A 227 -16.94 14.19 -16.54
N GLU A 228 -16.35 13.89 -15.39
CA GLU A 228 -15.99 14.87 -14.37
C GLU A 228 -14.47 14.97 -14.24
N MET A 229 -13.96 16.20 -14.13
CA MET A 229 -12.55 16.44 -13.91
C MET A 229 -12.29 16.71 -12.43
N PHE A 230 -11.30 16.02 -11.86
CA PHE A 230 -10.80 16.31 -10.53
C PHE A 230 -9.65 17.33 -10.63
N ASP A 231 -9.88 18.56 -10.17
CA ASP A 231 -8.87 19.62 -10.25
C ASP A 231 -7.97 19.67 -9.02
N VAL A 232 -6.82 19.00 -9.12
CA VAL A 232 -5.81 18.96 -8.05
C VAL A 232 -5.24 20.33 -7.68
N SER A 233 -5.27 21.29 -8.61
CA SER A 233 -4.65 22.61 -8.44
C SER A 233 -5.37 23.45 -7.39
N LYS A 234 -6.62 23.10 -7.06
CA LYS A 234 -7.42 23.81 -6.05
C LYS A 234 -6.88 23.66 -4.63
N PHE A 235 -6.28 22.50 -4.32
CA PHE A 235 -5.83 22.20 -2.96
C PHE A 235 -4.76 21.10 -2.88
N TYR A 236 -4.98 19.98 -3.56
CA TYR A 236 -4.15 18.79 -3.33
C TYR A 236 -2.76 18.87 -3.94
N ALA A 237 -2.53 19.67 -4.98
CA ALA A 237 -1.19 19.88 -5.53
C ALA A 237 -0.22 20.36 -4.43
N ASP A 238 -0.63 21.34 -3.63
CA ASP A 238 0.14 21.82 -2.49
C ASP A 238 0.24 20.78 -1.37
N LEU A 239 -0.82 20.00 -1.14
CA LEU A 239 -0.87 18.99 -0.06
C LEU A 239 0.12 17.84 -0.30
N VAL A 240 0.24 17.37 -1.55
CA VAL A 240 1.13 16.27 -1.92
C VAL A 240 2.50 16.74 -2.41
N GLY A 241 2.68 18.04 -2.62
CA GLY A 241 3.95 18.63 -3.07
C GLY A 241 4.21 18.47 -4.56
N LEU A 242 3.17 18.58 -5.40
CA LEU A 242 3.32 18.62 -6.85
C LEU A 242 3.67 20.04 -7.31
N GLU A 243 4.69 20.19 -8.15
CA GLU A 243 5.14 21.49 -8.67
C GLU A 243 5.25 21.49 -10.20
N GLY A 244 4.96 22.63 -10.83
CA GLY A 244 5.21 22.86 -12.27
C GLY A 244 4.65 21.75 -13.18
N ASP A 245 5.54 21.11 -13.95
CA ASP A 245 5.21 20.06 -14.90
C ASP A 245 4.65 18.79 -14.25
N ASP A 246 4.93 18.53 -12.96
CA ASP A 246 4.42 17.37 -12.23
C ASP A 246 2.89 17.44 -12.05
N ILE A 247 2.34 18.65 -11.91
CA ILE A 247 0.89 18.86 -11.84
C ILE A 247 0.26 18.46 -13.18
N VAL A 248 0.85 18.90 -14.30
CA VAL A 248 0.35 18.59 -15.65
C VAL A 248 0.44 17.08 -15.92
N ASN A 249 1.57 16.46 -15.57
CA ASN A 249 1.76 15.02 -15.71
C ASN A 249 0.79 14.23 -14.84
N PHE A 250 0.53 14.69 -13.60
CA PHE A 250 -0.45 14.07 -12.70
C PHE A 250 -1.87 14.18 -13.26
N MET A 251 -2.29 15.38 -13.70
CA MET A 251 -3.62 15.59 -14.29
C MET A 251 -3.81 14.81 -15.59
N ALA A 252 -2.79 14.74 -16.45
CA ALA A 252 -2.82 13.90 -17.65
C ALA A 252 -2.93 12.41 -17.27
N SER A 253 -2.26 11.98 -16.19
CA SER A 253 -2.41 10.64 -15.64
C SER A 253 -3.83 10.42 -15.10
N VAL A 254 -4.44 11.36 -14.37
CA VAL A 254 -5.82 11.22 -13.84
C VAL A 254 -6.85 11.19 -14.97
N GLY A 255 -6.72 12.08 -15.97
CA GLY A 255 -7.64 12.19 -17.10
C GLY A 255 -7.48 11.10 -18.16
N ASN A 256 -6.27 10.59 -18.41
CA ASN A 256 -6.03 9.49 -19.35
C ASN A 256 -6.25 8.10 -18.74
N LYS A 257 -6.28 7.99 -17.40
CA LYS A 257 -6.49 6.71 -16.72
C LYS A 257 -7.98 6.51 -16.47
N LEU A 258 -8.67 6.24 -17.56
CA LEU A 258 -9.86 5.38 -17.60
C LEU A 258 -9.51 3.91 -17.24
N GLU A 259 -8.52 3.71 -16.37
CA GLU A 259 -8.12 2.40 -15.84
C GLU A 259 -8.82 2.21 -14.50
N ASP A 260 -9.24 0.98 -14.23
CA ASP A 260 -9.85 0.58 -12.97
C ASP A 260 -9.01 1.09 -11.78
N MET A 261 -9.63 1.70 -10.76
CA MET A 261 -8.94 2.14 -9.54
C MET A 261 -8.14 0.99 -8.92
N LYS A 262 -8.60 -0.25 -9.10
CA LYS A 262 -7.86 -1.47 -8.74
C LYS A 262 -6.50 -1.55 -9.43
N ASP A 263 -6.40 -1.22 -10.72
CA ASP A 263 -5.15 -1.23 -11.47
C ASP A 263 -4.21 -0.11 -11.04
N GLN A 264 -4.74 1.09 -10.75
CA GLN A 264 -3.92 2.18 -10.22
C GLN A 264 -3.30 1.80 -8.87
N LEU A 265 -4.13 1.25 -7.98
CA LEU A 265 -3.67 0.80 -6.68
C LEU A 265 -2.65 -0.33 -6.83
N ARG A 266 -2.92 -1.32 -7.69
CA ARG A 266 -2.02 -2.44 -7.99
C ARG A 266 -0.66 -1.95 -8.48
N LYS A 267 -0.61 -1.03 -9.46
CA LYS A 267 0.64 -0.44 -9.98
C LYS A 267 1.45 0.24 -8.88
N ARG A 268 0.78 0.85 -7.90
CA ARG A 268 1.41 1.55 -6.76
C ARG A 268 1.82 0.61 -5.62
N MET A 269 1.28 -0.62 -5.55
CA MET A 269 1.73 -1.61 -4.57
C MET A 269 3.09 -2.21 -4.91
N PHE A 270 3.38 -2.40 -6.21
CA PHE A 270 4.61 -3.03 -6.66
C PHE A 270 5.70 -1.99 -6.90
N THR A 271 6.61 -1.86 -5.94
CA THR A 271 7.84 -1.09 -6.13
C THR A 271 8.76 -1.83 -7.10
N LYS A 272 9.53 -1.08 -7.90
CA LYS A 272 10.50 -1.68 -8.82
C LYS A 272 11.59 -2.36 -8.00
N ARG A 273 11.66 -3.69 -8.08
CA ARG A 273 12.72 -4.48 -7.46
C ARG A 273 13.79 -4.81 -8.49
N ARG A 274 14.98 -4.21 -8.32
CA ARG A 274 16.15 -4.55 -9.14
C ARG A 274 16.52 -6.01 -8.86
N VAL A 275 16.69 -6.79 -9.92
CA VAL A 275 17.17 -8.18 -9.84
C VAL A 275 18.69 -8.18 -9.79
N ASN A 276 19.32 -7.50 -10.75
CA ASN A 276 20.77 -7.45 -10.82
C ASN A 276 21.26 -6.09 -11.34
N LYS A 277 22.55 -5.83 -11.12
CA LYS A 277 23.24 -4.62 -11.58
C LYS A 277 24.40 -5.04 -12.47
N PHE A 278 24.38 -4.60 -13.71
CA PHE A 278 25.40 -4.90 -14.71
C PHE A 278 26.16 -3.63 -15.08
N LYS A 279 27.45 -3.79 -15.40
CA LYS A 279 28.26 -2.72 -15.99
C LYS A 279 28.46 -3.02 -17.47
N PHE A 280 27.77 -2.26 -18.31
CA PHE A 280 27.90 -2.35 -19.77
C PHE A 280 29.06 -1.44 -20.21
N THR A 281 30.20 -2.05 -20.50
CA THR A 281 31.41 -1.32 -20.91
C THR A 281 31.45 -1.22 -22.43
N LEU A 282 31.47 0.01 -22.93
CA LEU A 282 31.69 0.34 -24.35
C LEU A 282 33.20 0.42 -24.62
N VAL A 283 33.57 0.70 -25.87
CA VAL A 283 34.97 0.97 -26.25
C VAL A 283 35.43 2.31 -25.64
N ASP A 284 36.75 2.45 -25.42
CA ASP A 284 37.42 3.65 -24.88
C ASP A 284 37.10 3.99 -23.41
N GLY A 285 36.87 2.99 -22.57
CA GLY A 285 36.72 3.17 -21.11
C GLY A 285 35.41 3.82 -20.68
N VAL A 286 34.49 4.08 -21.63
CA VAL A 286 33.14 4.52 -21.34
C VAL A 286 32.32 3.32 -20.86
N SER A 287 31.66 3.44 -19.71
CA SER A 287 30.81 2.38 -19.19
C SER A 287 29.48 2.93 -18.67
N ILE A 288 28.41 2.22 -18.98
CA ILE A 288 27.05 2.52 -18.52
C ILE A 288 26.66 1.47 -17.48
N GLU A 289 26.10 1.92 -16.37
CA GLU A 289 25.51 1.02 -15.39
C GLU A 289 24.07 0.71 -15.77
N LEU A 290 23.74 -0.58 -15.86
CA LEU A 290 22.41 -1.08 -16.18
C LEU A 290 21.83 -1.82 -14.98
N ASN A 291 20.56 -1.54 -14.67
CA ASN A 291 19.80 -2.28 -13.68
C ASN A 291 18.82 -3.20 -14.41
N SER A 292 18.84 -4.50 -14.11
CA SER A 292 17.85 -5.45 -14.64
C SER A 292 16.67 -5.60 -13.69
N TYR A 293 15.49 -5.80 -14.28
CA TYR A 293 14.23 -5.98 -13.57
C TYR A 293 13.50 -7.19 -14.16
N ALA A 294 12.97 -8.06 -13.31
CA ALA A 294 12.08 -9.13 -13.74
C ALA A 294 10.65 -8.60 -13.76
N LEU A 295 10.12 -8.33 -14.94
CA LEU A 295 8.75 -7.83 -15.13
C LEU A 295 7.69 -8.92 -14.93
N ILE A 296 8.06 -10.17 -15.17
CA ILE A 296 7.20 -11.34 -15.03
C ILE A 296 7.94 -12.33 -14.14
N ARG A 297 7.24 -12.86 -13.13
CA ARG A 297 7.73 -13.92 -12.26
C ARG A 297 6.66 -15.01 -12.13
N PRO A 298 7.03 -16.30 -12.16
CA PRO A 298 6.10 -17.38 -11.81
C PRO A 298 5.59 -17.18 -10.38
N THR A 299 4.28 -17.28 -10.17
CA THR A 299 3.71 -17.31 -8.81
C THR A 299 3.69 -18.76 -8.35
N VAL A 300 4.61 -19.13 -7.45
CA VAL A 300 4.68 -20.46 -6.85
C VAL A 300 3.87 -20.53 -5.55
N PRO A 301 3.33 -21.70 -5.16
CA PRO A 301 2.74 -21.88 -3.84
C PRO A 301 3.72 -21.51 -2.73
N GLY A 302 3.22 -20.89 -1.66
CA GLY A 302 4.04 -20.50 -0.52
C GLY A 302 4.75 -21.69 0.14
N THR A 303 5.91 -21.44 0.73
CA THR A 303 6.72 -22.45 1.41
C THR A 303 5.95 -23.11 2.55
N ILE A 304 5.97 -24.44 2.61
CA ILE A 304 5.35 -25.21 3.68
C ILE A 304 6.11 -24.91 4.99
N THR A 305 5.39 -24.44 6.01
CA THR A 305 5.92 -24.26 7.35
C THR A 305 5.48 -25.40 8.24
N TRP A 306 6.43 -26.15 8.80
CA TRP A 306 6.16 -27.23 9.74
C TRP A 306 5.71 -26.66 11.08
N LEU A 307 4.61 -27.19 11.63
CA LEU A 307 4.05 -26.76 12.91
C LEU A 307 4.10 -27.90 13.92
N ASP A 308 4.32 -27.55 15.19
CA ASP A 308 4.10 -28.44 16.32
C ASP A 308 2.60 -28.79 16.42
N SER A 309 2.27 -30.08 16.47
CA SER A 309 0.89 -30.57 16.36
C SER A 309 -0.01 -30.19 17.54
N ILE A 310 0.58 -29.85 18.69
CA ILE A 310 -0.16 -29.49 19.91
C ILE A 310 -0.30 -27.98 20.02
N THR A 311 0.79 -27.26 19.78
CA THR A 311 0.86 -25.80 20.00
C THR A 311 0.61 -24.97 18.74
N ASN A 312 0.60 -25.59 17.57
CA ASN A 312 0.52 -24.93 16.25
C ASN A 312 1.60 -23.85 16.05
N ARG A 313 2.76 -23.99 16.71
CA ARG A 313 3.88 -23.07 16.58
C ARG A 313 4.85 -23.55 15.49
N PRO A 314 5.48 -22.64 14.72
CA PRO A 314 6.49 -23.01 13.73
C PRO A 314 7.66 -23.77 14.35
N LEU A 315 8.04 -24.88 13.71
CA LEU A 315 9.22 -25.67 14.06
C LEU A 315 10.46 -25.10 13.37
N LYS A 316 11.57 -25.03 14.11
CA LYS A 316 12.88 -24.69 13.52
C LYS A 316 13.49 -25.96 12.94
N VAL A 317 13.63 -26.00 11.62
CA VAL A 317 14.34 -27.08 10.92
C VAL A 317 15.84 -26.83 11.02
N MET A 318 16.62 -27.85 11.39
CA MET A 318 18.08 -27.81 11.40
C MET A 318 18.59 -28.96 10.53
N ASN A 319 19.31 -28.62 9.46
CA ASN A 319 19.97 -29.61 8.62
C ASN A 319 21.40 -29.82 9.14
N VAL A 320 21.77 -31.08 9.39
CA VAL A 320 23.11 -31.44 9.86
C VAL A 320 23.73 -32.42 8.88
N LEU A 321 24.88 -32.07 8.31
CA LEU A 321 25.68 -32.97 7.49
C LEU A 321 26.68 -33.72 8.39
N THR A 322 26.59 -35.04 8.42
CA THR A 322 27.53 -35.90 9.17
C THR A 322 28.34 -36.79 8.23
N LEU A 323 29.66 -36.76 8.37
CA LEU A 323 30.59 -37.68 7.71
C LEU A 323 30.68 -38.99 8.49
N THR A 324 30.19 -40.09 7.90
CA THR A 324 30.41 -41.45 8.42
C THR A 324 31.70 -42.03 7.86
N TYR A 325 32.77 -42.09 8.66
CA TYR A 325 33.96 -42.87 8.36
C TYR A 325 33.69 -44.36 8.61
N LYS A 326 33.63 -45.18 7.56
CA LYS A 326 33.75 -46.65 7.68
C LYS A 326 35.22 -46.98 7.91
N GLN A 327 35.58 -47.29 9.15
CA GLN A 327 36.88 -47.84 9.48
C GLN A 327 36.88 -49.34 9.13
N SER A 328 37.44 -49.70 7.97
CA SER A 328 37.68 -51.10 7.62
C SER A 328 38.79 -51.65 8.53
N ILE A 329 38.40 -52.38 9.56
CA ILE A 329 39.34 -53.15 10.40
C ILE A 329 39.79 -54.36 9.58
N PHE A 330 40.98 -54.26 8.97
CA PHE A 330 41.69 -55.44 8.49
C PHE A 330 42.31 -56.15 9.70
N TYR A 331 41.74 -57.30 10.07
CA TYR A 331 42.43 -58.23 10.97
C TYR A 331 43.58 -58.87 10.18
N VAL A 332 44.82 -58.52 10.52
CA VAL A 332 45.99 -59.29 10.14
C VAL A 332 46.09 -60.46 11.13
N THR A 333 45.77 -61.66 10.66
CA THR A 333 46.09 -62.92 11.36
C THR A 333 47.61 -63.09 11.38
N ALA A 334 48.17 -63.28 12.57
CA ALA A 334 49.53 -63.78 12.79
C ALA A 334 49.48 -65.23 13.24
#